data_AF-A0A4S0KI51-F1
#
_entry.id   AF-A0A4S0KI51-F1
#
_cell.length_a   1.000
_cell.length_b   1.000
_cell.length_c   1.000
_cell.angle_alpha   90.00
_cell.angle_beta   90.00
_cell.angle_gamma   90.00
#
_symmetry.space_group_name_H-M   'P 1'
#
loop_
_entity.id
_entity.type
_entity.pdbx_description
1 polymer ?
#
loop_
_entity_poly.entity_id
_entity_poly.type
_entity_poly.pdbx_seq_one_letter_code
_entity_poly.pdbx_strand_id
1 'polypeptide(L)'
;MAVPDPDRVPLNGAVSDVAILPAGTGHQRLSSSSDLLVVGAYPPFGTYDLCTRAEQHEEALRTIPNVGRPEKDPVHGSNGPLLSAWQEG
;
A
#
# COMPACT_ATOMS: atom_id res chain seq x y z
N MET A 1 -1.12 -0.37 -21.52
CA MET A 1 -1.38 1.03 -21.13
C MET A 1 -1.86 1.03 -19.68
N ALA A 2 -1.47 2.01 -18.87
CA ALA A 2 -2.10 2.20 -17.57
C ALA A 2 -3.59 2.46 -17.80
N VAL A 3 -4.46 1.73 -17.11
CA VAL A 3 -5.90 2.00 -17.16
C VAL A 3 -6.11 3.35 -16.44
N PRO A 4 -6.88 4.29 -17.01
CA PRO A 4 -7.28 5.49 -16.28
C PRO A 4 -8.00 5.08 -15.01
N ASP A 5 -7.51 5.55 -13.88
CA ASP A 5 -8.09 5.30 -12.56
C ASP A 5 -8.52 6.67 -12.00
N PRO A 6 -9.84 6.94 -11.92
CA PRO A 6 -10.35 8.23 -11.45
C PRO A 6 -10.08 8.46 -9.95
N ASP A 7 -9.83 7.39 -9.18
CA ASP A 7 -9.57 7.46 -7.74
C ASP A 7 -8.07 7.52 -7.42
N ARG A 8 -7.23 7.64 -8.45
CA ARG A 8 -5.78 7.71 -8.31
C ARG A 8 -5.36 8.94 -7.50
N VAL A 9 -4.60 8.70 -6.44
CA VAL A 9 -3.95 9.75 -5.65
C VAL A 9 -2.47 9.84 -6.03
N PRO A 10 -2.02 10.88 -6.78
CA PRO A 10 -0.60 11.04 -7.08
C PRO A 10 0.17 11.47 -5.82
N LEU A 11 1.29 10.79 -5.57
CA LEU A 11 2.20 11.12 -4.46
C LEU A 11 3.54 11.60 -5.04
N ASN A 12 4.03 12.72 -4.52
CA ASN A 12 5.40 13.19 -4.76
C ASN A 12 6.24 12.83 -3.53
N GLY A 13 7.01 11.75 -3.62
CA GLY A 13 7.95 11.35 -2.57
C GLY A 13 9.32 11.99 -2.75
N ALA A 14 9.98 12.26 -1.63
CA ALA A 14 11.38 12.64 -1.52
C ALA A 14 12.21 11.49 -0.91
N VAL A 15 13.53 11.69 -0.87
CA VAL A 15 14.42 10.77 -0.14
C VAL A 15 13.97 10.70 1.32
N SER A 16 13.92 9.48 1.85
CA SER A 16 13.48 9.16 3.22
C SER A 16 11.97 9.23 3.49
N ASP A 17 11.14 9.49 2.47
CA ASP A 17 9.69 9.31 2.62
C ASP A 17 9.31 7.84 2.67
N VAL A 18 8.30 7.53 3.48
CA VAL A 18 7.73 6.19 3.61
C VAL A 18 6.25 6.27 3.25
N ALA A 19 5.84 5.45 2.27
CA ALA A 19 4.43 5.22 1.97
C ALA A 19 4.00 3.89 2.60
N ILE A 20 2.90 3.93 3.38
CA ILE A 20 2.26 2.73 3.93
C ILE A 20 0.98 2.52 3.14
N LEU A 21 0.87 1.37 2.48
CA LEU A 21 -0.22 1.06 1.56
C LEU A 21 -1.19 0.05 2.21
N PRO A 22 -2.46 0.43 2.45
CA PRO A 22 -3.49 -0.52 2.87
C PRO A 22 -3.69 -1.67 1.88
N ALA A 23 -4.21 -2.80 2.35
CA ALA A 23 -4.63 -3.90 1.48
C ALA A 23 -5.57 -3.40 0.37
N GLY A 24 -5.41 -3.95 -0.84
CA GLY A 24 -6.14 -3.50 -2.02
C GLY A 24 -5.53 -2.28 -2.75
N THR A 25 -4.50 -1.65 -2.19
CA THR A 25 -3.85 -0.51 -2.82
C THR A 25 -2.87 -0.96 -3.90
N GLY A 26 -3.26 -0.79 -5.17
CA GLY A 26 -2.32 -0.81 -6.28
C GLY A 26 -1.44 0.44 -6.27
N HIS A 27 -0.18 0.32 -6.69
CA HIS A 27 0.70 1.47 -6.87
C HIS A 27 1.43 1.36 -8.21
N GLN A 28 1.65 2.51 -8.85
CA GLN A 28 2.36 2.58 -10.11
C GLN A 28 3.25 3.82 -10.14
N ARG A 29 4.49 3.64 -10.60
CA ARG A 29 5.38 4.76 -10.93
C ARG A 29 4.90 5.45 -12.20
N LEU A 30 4.50 6.71 -12.09
CA LEU A 30 4.12 7.55 -13.23
C LEU A 30 5.34 8.24 -13.85
N SER A 31 6.22 8.75 -13.00
CA SER A 31 7.51 9.35 -13.33
C SER A 31 8.48 9.14 -12.15
N SER A 32 9.76 9.34 -12.37
CA SER A 32 10.78 9.32 -11.31
C SER A 32 12.04 10.05 -11.76
N SER A 33 12.84 10.52 -10.80
CA SER A 33 14.25 10.84 -11.05
C SER A 33 15.05 9.57 -11.36
N SER A 34 16.27 9.74 -11.86
CA SER A 34 17.16 8.62 -12.23
C SER A 34 17.74 7.87 -11.03
N ASP A 35 17.67 8.46 -9.83
CA ASP A 35 18.24 7.97 -8.58
C ASP A 35 17.18 7.42 -7.61
N LEU A 36 15.93 7.24 -8.05
CA LEU A 36 14.89 6.63 -7.23
C LEU A 36 15.22 5.16 -6.90
N LEU A 37 15.33 4.86 -5.60
CA LEU A 37 15.41 3.50 -5.07
C LEU A 37 14.18 3.19 -4.23
N VAL A 38 13.56 2.03 -4.45
CA VAL A 38 12.39 1.56 -3.70
C VAL A 38 12.76 0.27 -2.96
N VAL A 39 12.46 0.24 -1.65
CA VAL A 39 12.59 -0.94 -0.81
C VAL A 39 11.20 -1.28 -0.25
N GLY A 40 10.78 -2.53 -0.44
CA GLY A 40 9.54 -3.05 0.13
C GLY A 40 9.80 -3.77 1.43
N ALA A 41 8.92 -3.58 2.41
CA ALA A 41 8.86 -4.36 3.63
C ALA A 41 7.44 -4.89 3.81
N TYR A 42 7.34 -6.07 4.42
CA TYR A 42 6.08 -6.77 4.60
C TYR A 42 6.04 -7.44 5.98
N PRO A 43 4.85 -7.72 6.53
CA PRO A 43 4.73 -8.44 7.79
C PRO A 43 5.46 -9.79 7.75
N PRO A 44 6.06 -10.23 8.89
CA PRO A 44 6.78 -11.49 8.95
C PRO A 44 5.88 -12.73 8.87
N PHE A 45 4.55 -12.54 8.93
CA PHE A 45 3.53 -13.57 8.87
C PHE A 45 2.46 -13.19 7.84
N GLY A 46 1.80 -14.21 7.27
CA GLY A 46 0.79 -14.05 6.22
C GLY A 46 1.26 -14.58 4.87
N THR A 47 0.30 -14.78 3.96
CA THR A 47 0.55 -15.16 2.58
C THR A 47 0.26 -13.97 1.69
N TYR A 48 1.20 -13.59 0.83
CA TYR A 48 0.96 -12.54 -0.17
C TYR A 48 -0.10 -12.99 -1.17
N ASP A 49 -1.20 -12.25 -1.25
CA ASP A 49 -2.20 -12.41 -2.30
C ASP A 49 -1.96 -11.38 -3.40
N LEU A 50 -1.08 -11.72 -4.34
CA LEU A 50 -0.73 -10.85 -5.47
C LEU A 50 -1.79 -10.99 -6.58
N CYS A 51 -2.72 -10.04 -6.63
CA CYS A 51 -3.76 -9.96 -7.64
C CYS A 51 -3.32 -9.10 -8.84
N THR A 52 -2.89 -9.75 -9.94
CA THR A 52 -2.44 -9.03 -11.15
C THR A 52 -3.42 -9.10 -12.32
N ARG A 53 -4.46 -9.94 -12.22
CA ARG A 53 -5.40 -10.21 -13.32
C ARG A 53 -6.80 -9.72 -12.97
N ALA A 54 -7.55 -9.27 -13.98
CA ALA A 54 -8.86 -8.65 -13.79
C ALA A 54 -9.89 -9.61 -13.17
N GLU A 55 -9.82 -10.90 -13.49
CA GLU A 55 -10.68 -11.95 -12.95
C GLU A 55 -10.53 -12.17 -11.44
N GLN A 56 -9.46 -11.66 -10.83
CA GLN A 56 -9.22 -11.75 -9.38
C GLN A 56 -9.93 -10.62 -8.61
N HIS A 57 -10.48 -9.61 -9.31
CA HIS A 57 -11.01 -8.40 -8.69
C HIS A 57 -12.16 -8.68 -7.71
N GLU A 58 -13.13 -9.50 -8.10
CA GLU A 58 -14.28 -9.87 -7.26
C GLU A 58 -13.86 -10.60 -5.98
N GLU A 59 -12.85 -11.47 -6.06
CA GLU A 59 -12.32 -12.15 -4.88
C GLU A 59 -11.53 -11.19 -3.99
N ALA A 60 -10.71 -10.32 -4.59
CA ALA A 60 -9.97 -9.30 -3.85
C ALA A 60 -10.93 -8.39 -3.06
N LEU A 61 -12.05 -7.95 -3.65
CA LEU A 61 -13.05 -7.15 -2.95
C LEU A 61 -13.67 -7.88 -1.74
N ARG A 62 -13.78 -9.21 -1.78
CA ARG A 62 -14.25 -10.02 -0.65
C ARG A 62 -13.18 -10.22 0.42
N THR A 63 -11.91 -10.31 0.05
CA THR A 63 -10.82 -10.68 0.97
C THR A 63 -10.13 -9.48 1.61
N ILE A 64 -10.00 -8.35 0.91
CA ILE A 64 -9.35 -7.12 1.40
C ILE A 64 -9.90 -6.66 2.77
N PRO A 65 -11.22 -6.65 3.04
CA PRO A 65 -11.74 -6.23 4.34
C PRO A 65 -11.31 -7.14 5.51
N ASN A 66 -10.89 -8.37 5.23
CA ASN A 66 -10.43 -9.31 6.25
C ASN A 66 -8.93 -9.12 6.60
N VAL A 67 -8.22 -8.24 5.87
CA VAL A 67 -6.82 -7.94 6.18
C VAL A 67 -6.78 -7.00 7.38
N GLY A 68 -6.28 -7.52 8.50
CA GLY A 68 -6.10 -6.75 9.72
C GLY A 68 -5.10 -5.60 9.56
N ARG A 69 -5.25 -4.59 10.42
CA ARG A 69 -4.28 -3.51 10.56
C ARG A 69 -2.95 -4.01 11.15
N PRO A 70 -1.83 -3.33 10.86
CA PRO A 70 -0.59 -3.63 11.55
C PRO A 70 -0.73 -3.35 13.06
N GLU A 71 -0.09 -4.16 13.90
CA GLU A 71 -0.12 -3.98 15.37
C GLU A 71 0.60 -2.70 15.82
N LYS A 72 1.57 -2.22 15.03
CA LYS A 72 2.43 -1.06 15.32
C LYS A 72 2.75 -0.31 14.04
N ASP A 73 3.14 0.94 14.17
CA ASP A 73 3.75 1.69 13.07
C ASP A 73 5.08 1.02 12.66
N PRO A 74 5.28 0.66 11.39
CA PRO A 74 6.49 -0.04 10.95
C PRO A 74 7.73 0.87 10.93
N VAL A 75 7.57 2.18 11.02
CA VAL A 75 8.65 3.17 11.06
C VAL A 75 8.93 3.61 12.49
N HIS A 76 7.87 3.90 13.26
CA HIS A 76 7.98 4.56 14.58
C HIS A 76 7.59 3.66 15.77
N GLY A 77 7.17 2.41 15.53
CA GLY A 77 6.76 1.48 16.58
C GLY A 77 5.41 1.81 17.22
N SER A 78 5.21 1.41 18.47
CA SER A 78 3.90 1.51 19.15
C SER A 78 3.37 2.95 19.32
N ASN A 79 4.24 3.95 19.27
CA ASN A 79 3.88 5.36 19.48
C ASN A 79 3.88 6.17 18.17
N GLY A 80 3.93 5.49 17.02
CA GLY A 80 3.91 6.11 15.71
C GLY A 80 2.55 6.68 15.32
N PRO A 81 2.51 7.63 14.37
CA PRO A 81 1.27 8.28 13.94
C PRO A 81 0.33 7.35 13.17
N LEU A 82 0.82 6.22 12.64
CA LEU A 82 0.06 5.37 11.73
C LEU A 82 -1.31 4.97 12.27
N LEU A 83 -1.38 4.45 13.50
CA LEU A 83 -2.63 3.91 14.04
C LEU A 83 -3.70 4.98 14.26
N SER A 84 -3.28 6.24 14.47
CA SER A 84 -4.19 7.38 14.58
C SER A 84 -4.63 7.92 13.22
N ALA A 85 -3.73 7.90 12.23
CA ALA A 85 -4.01 8.34 10.85
C ALA A 85 -4.87 7.31 10.09
N TRP A 86 -4.72 6.03 10.40
CA TRP A 86 -5.55 4.96 9.86
C TRP A 86 -6.89 4.99 10.61
N GLN A 87 -7.88 5.69 10.08
CA GLN A 87 -9.25 5.67 10.60
C GLN A 87 -10.09 4.60 9.89
N GLU A 88 -11.09 4.06 10.58
CA GLU A 88 -12.03 3.11 9.94
C GLU A 88 -12.80 3.84 8.84
N GLY A 89 -12.96 3.16 7.71
CA GLY A 89 -13.85 3.56 6.62
C GLY A 89 -15.18 2.86 6.75
#